data_AF-A0A2U9C454-F1
#
_entry.id   AF-A0A2U9C454-F1
#
_cell.length_a   1.000
_cell.length_b   1.000
_cell.length_c   1.000
_cell.angle_alpha   90.00
_cell.angle_beta   90.00
_cell.angle_gamma   90.00
#
_symmetry.space_group_name_H-M   'P 1'
#
loop_
_entity.id
_entity.type
_entity.pdbx_description
1 polymer ?
#
loop_
_entity_poly.entity_id
_entity_poly.type
_entity_poly.pdbx_seq_one_letter_code
_entity_poly.pdbx_strand_id
1 'polypeptide(L)'
;MEGNPTYALSNTATTVIRITDFFGEVHENRLDMILANLTVTDKDQPHTPAWSAVYRIVAGDSTGRFSIPTDPTTNEGLLTLVMPLDFELTRSFMLTVEAENEVPLARGIHLPRQSTATISVRILDINESPAFSPNPQSIKLEEGLPAGSLLTTFTAQDPDYFMRQSVRYTKMYDPANWLEIDLVNGGISTIAVLDRESPYVKNNFYNVTFMASDNVLQ
;
A
#
# COMPACT_ATOMS: atom_id res chain seq x y z
N MET A 1 2.99 40.48 -46.67
CA MET A 1 3.96 39.92 -45.70
C MET A 1 3.30 38.71 -45.09
N GLU A 2 3.54 37.53 -45.67
CA GLU A 2 3.12 36.26 -45.08
C GLU A 2 3.94 36.06 -43.80
N GLY A 3 3.25 35.96 -42.66
CA GLY A 3 3.88 35.59 -41.40
C GLY A 3 4.44 34.17 -41.53
N ASN A 4 5.71 34.01 -41.18
CA ASN A 4 6.39 32.72 -41.21
C ASN A 4 5.59 31.68 -40.36
N PRO A 5 5.15 30.54 -40.94
CA PRO A 5 4.28 29.57 -40.25
C PRO A 5 4.96 28.89 -39.05
N THR A 6 6.27 29.06 -38.87
CA THR A 6 7.02 28.45 -37.75
C THR A 6 6.72 29.06 -36.38
N TYR A 7 6.11 30.25 -36.31
CA TYR A 7 5.76 30.86 -35.02
C TYR A 7 4.58 30.14 -34.33
N ALA A 8 3.70 29.48 -35.07
CA ALA A 8 2.53 28.80 -34.51
C ALA A 8 2.83 27.44 -33.83
N LEU A 9 4.07 26.94 -33.99
CA LEU A 9 4.52 25.66 -33.42
C LEU A 9 5.66 25.81 -32.41
N SER A 10 6.12 27.04 -32.18
CA SER A 10 7.19 27.31 -31.22
C SER A 10 6.62 27.28 -29.81
N ASN A 11 7.24 26.51 -28.91
CA ASN A 11 6.90 26.51 -27.49
C ASN A 11 7.34 27.84 -26.85
N THR A 12 6.42 28.78 -26.72
CA THR A 12 6.68 30.15 -26.27
C THR A 12 5.92 30.53 -25.01
N ALA A 13 4.94 29.72 -24.63
CA ALA A 13 4.30 29.77 -23.34
C ALA A 13 4.99 28.76 -22.40
N THR A 14 4.60 28.77 -21.13
CA THR A 14 5.12 27.80 -20.16
C THR A 14 3.91 27.13 -19.52
N THR A 15 3.99 25.82 -19.32
CA THR A 15 3.02 25.09 -18.50
C THR A 15 3.05 25.65 -17.09
N VAL A 16 2.03 26.42 -16.71
CA VAL A 16 1.85 26.88 -15.34
C VAL A 16 0.94 25.89 -14.64
N ILE A 17 1.46 25.17 -13.67
CA ILE A 17 0.65 24.28 -12.85
C ILE A 17 -0.27 25.13 -11.97
N ARG A 18 -1.57 24.81 -12.02
CA ARG A 18 -2.55 25.29 -11.05
C ARG A 18 -2.99 24.10 -10.23
N ILE A 19 -2.24 23.86 -9.16
CA ILE A 19 -2.70 23.03 -8.06
C ILE A 19 -3.19 24.00 -7.01
N THR A 20 -4.51 24.09 -6.85
CA THR A 20 -5.09 24.55 -5.60
C THR A 20 -4.73 23.51 -4.56
N ASP A 21 -3.87 23.86 -3.59
CA ASP A 21 -3.37 23.03 -2.49
C ASP A 21 -4.27 21.82 -2.21
N PHE A 22 -3.89 20.67 -2.78
CA PHE A 22 -4.68 19.46 -2.67
C PHE A 22 -4.23 18.66 -1.46
N PHE A 23 -5.17 18.41 -0.56
CA PHE A 23 -5.03 17.49 0.55
C PHE A 23 -5.82 16.22 0.20
N GLY A 24 -5.08 15.15 -0.13
CA GLY A 24 -5.67 13.85 -0.45
C GLY A 24 -5.57 12.93 0.76
N GLU A 25 -6.69 12.34 1.17
CA GLU A 25 -6.69 11.23 2.11
C GLU A 25 -6.92 9.92 1.35
N VAL A 26 -6.14 8.90 1.68
CA VAL A 26 -6.24 7.58 1.07
C VAL A 26 -6.08 6.51 2.13
N HIS A 27 -6.94 5.50 2.10
CA HIS A 27 -6.75 4.33 2.94
C HIS A 27 -5.56 3.50 2.46
N GLU A 28 -4.83 2.90 3.38
CA GLU A 28 -3.76 1.96 3.05
C GLU A 28 -4.27 0.70 2.33
N ASN A 29 -3.35 -0.11 1.81
CA ASN A 29 -3.65 -1.35 1.07
C ASN A 29 -4.53 -1.18 -0.18
N ARG A 30 -4.81 0.07 -0.60
CA ARG A 30 -5.53 0.39 -1.84
C ARG A 30 -4.59 0.38 -3.05
N LEU A 31 -5.13 -0.02 -4.19
CA LEU A 31 -4.47 0.01 -5.49
C LEU A 31 -5.35 0.73 -6.52
N ASP A 32 -4.71 1.22 -7.58
CA ASP A 32 -5.34 1.76 -8.79
C ASP A 32 -6.37 2.87 -8.51
N MET A 33 -6.04 3.75 -7.56
CA MET A 33 -6.89 4.88 -7.18
C MET A 33 -6.34 6.19 -7.73
N ILE A 34 -7.22 7.03 -8.30
CA ILE A 34 -6.91 8.42 -8.60
C ILE A 34 -7.02 9.22 -7.30
N LEU A 35 -5.92 9.84 -6.91
CA LEU A 35 -5.81 10.68 -5.72
C LEU A 35 -6.19 12.12 -6.03
N ALA A 36 -5.76 12.64 -7.18
CA ALA A 36 -5.96 14.04 -7.54
C ALA A 36 -5.94 14.25 -9.06
N ASN A 37 -6.65 15.29 -9.51
CA ASN A 37 -6.48 15.85 -10.85
C ASN A 37 -5.64 17.13 -10.76
N LEU A 38 -4.55 17.17 -11.51
CA LEU A 38 -3.64 18.30 -11.60
C LEU A 38 -3.94 19.03 -12.89
N THR A 39 -4.24 20.33 -12.78
CA THR A 39 -4.56 21.15 -13.95
C THR A 39 -3.41 22.08 -14.27
N VAL A 40 -3.25 22.37 -15.56
CA VAL A 40 -2.25 23.31 -16.05
C VAL A 40 -2.91 24.34 -16.95
N THR A 41 -2.32 25.53 -17.01
CA THR A 41 -2.66 26.53 -18.01
C THR A 41 -1.47 26.77 -18.92
N ASP A 42 -1.68 26.57 -20.21
CA ASP A 42 -0.70 26.82 -21.27
C ASP A 42 -1.36 27.70 -22.36
N LYS A 43 -0.61 28.65 -22.91
CA LYS A 43 -1.09 29.63 -23.91
C LYS A 43 -0.71 29.27 -25.36
N ASP A 44 0.11 28.24 -25.56
CA ASP A 44 0.41 27.74 -26.89
C ASP A 44 -0.80 27.01 -27.49
N GLN A 45 -0.72 26.64 -28.77
CA GLN A 45 -1.86 26.07 -29.50
C GLN A 45 -2.32 24.75 -28.87
N PRO A 46 -3.61 24.60 -28.49
CA PRO A 46 -4.14 23.36 -27.93
C PRO A 46 -3.88 22.13 -28.83
N HIS A 47 -3.67 20.98 -28.20
CA HIS A 47 -3.37 19.70 -28.86
C HIS A 47 -2.10 19.70 -29.71
N THR A 48 -1.12 20.55 -29.40
CA THR A 48 0.23 20.49 -29.95
C THR A 48 1.22 20.04 -28.88
N PRO A 49 2.40 19.48 -29.24
CA PRO A 49 3.42 19.13 -28.26
C PRO A 49 3.91 20.31 -27.40
N ALA A 50 3.79 21.54 -27.92
CA ALA A 50 4.09 22.78 -27.20
C ALA A 50 3.03 23.13 -26.13
N TRP A 51 1.86 22.50 -26.18
CA TRP A 51 0.77 22.67 -25.20
C TRP A 51 0.57 21.44 -24.32
N SER A 52 0.83 20.23 -24.86
CA SER A 52 0.73 18.96 -24.16
C SER A 52 1.66 18.92 -22.96
N ALA A 53 1.10 18.70 -21.78
CA ALA A 53 1.82 18.68 -20.52
C ALA A 53 2.34 17.28 -20.18
N VAL A 54 3.54 17.24 -19.61
CA VAL A 54 4.20 16.05 -19.08
C VAL A 54 4.47 16.29 -17.61
N TYR A 55 3.78 15.54 -16.75
CA TYR A 55 3.92 15.63 -15.31
C TYR A 55 5.01 14.69 -14.79
N ARG A 56 5.78 15.13 -13.81
CA ARG A 56 6.82 14.33 -13.16
C ARG A 56 6.82 14.58 -11.65
N ILE A 57 6.97 13.50 -10.89
CA ILE A 57 7.27 13.59 -9.46
C ILE A 57 8.78 13.77 -9.32
N VAL A 58 9.20 14.94 -8.85
CA VAL A 58 10.62 15.31 -8.74
C VAL A 58 11.17 15.13 -7.33
N ALA A 59 10.29 15.05 -6.33
CA ALA A 59 10.66 14.72 -4.95
C ALA A 59 9.46 14.12 -4.19
N GLY A 60 9.74 13.47 -3.05
CA GLY A 60 8.72 12.99 -2.12
C GLY A 60 8.29 11.54 -2.29
N ASP A 61 8.64 10.89 -3.41
CA ASP A 61 8.37 9.46 -3.64
C ASP A 61 9.64 8.71 -4.03
N SER A 62 10.48 8.37 -3.05
CA SER A 62 11.70 7.59 -3.30
C SER A 62 11.44 6.12 -3.63
N THR A 63 10.21 5.64 -3.40
CA THR A 63 9.82 4.24 -3.57
C THR A 63 9.04 3.97 -4.85
N GLY A 64 8.65 5.00 -5.60
CA GLY A 64 7.91 4.88 -6.87
C GLY A 64 6.46 4.40 -6.68
N ARG A 65 5.81 4.79 -5.59
CA ARG A 65 4.41 4.40 -5.28
C ARG A 65 3.38 5.19 -6.07
N PHE A 66 3.74 6.35 -6.61
CA PHE A 66 2.84 7.26 -7.29
C PHE A 66 3.22 7.44 -8.77
N SER A 67 2.22 7.69 -9.61
CA SER A 67 2.39 8.04 -11.02
C SER A 67 1.45 9.19 -11.39
N ILE A 68 1.77 9.92 -12.47
CA ILE A 68 0.95 11.03 -12.95
C ILE A 68 0.80 10.95 -14.48
N PRO A 69 0.02 10.01 -15.02
CA PRO A 69 -0.33 10.02 -16.43
C PRO A 69 -1.09 11.30 -16.81
N THR A 70 -0.76 11.85 -17.98
CA THR A 70 -1.51 12.95 -18.60
C THR A 70 -2.73 12.41 -19.36
N ASP A 71 -3.89 13.01 -19.15
CA ASP A 71 -5.07 12.84 -20.00
C ASP A 71 -4.84 13.57 -21.34
N PRO A 72 -4.81 12.85 -22.48
CA PRO A 72 -4.50 13.46 -23.78
C PRO A 72 -5.61 14.39 -24.30
N THR A 73 -6.81 14.32 -23.73
CA THR A 73 -7.96 15.13 -24.13
C THR A 73 -8.02 16.43 -23.33
N THR A 74 -7.85 16.35 -22.01
CA THR A 74 -8.03 17.49 -21.10
C THR A 74 -6.71 18.18 -20.72
N ASN A 75 -5.56 17.53 -20.97
CA ASN A 75 -4.23 17.95 -20.53
C ASN A 75 -4.02 17.90 -19.00
N GLU A 76 -4.96 17.28 -18.27
CA GLU A 76 -4.87 17.10 -16.82
C GLU A 76 -3.91 15.96 -16.46
N GLY A 77 -3.17 16.11 -15.37
CA GLY A 77 -2.37 15.04 -14.79
C GLY A 77 -3.18 14.29 -13.73
N LEU A 78 -3.31 12.98 -13.86
CA LEU A 78 -4.04 12.16 -12.89
C LEU A 78 -3.04 11.54 -11.92
N LEU A 79 -2.93 12.08 -10.69
CA LEU A 79 -2.10 11.46 -9.67
C LEU A 79 -2.71 10.12 -9.26
N THR A 80 -2.03 9.02 -9.55
CA THR A 80 -2.50 7.66 -9.28
C THR A 80 -1.57 6.93 -8.32
N LEU A 81 -2.17 6.05 -7.53
CA LEU A 81 -1.45 5.11 -6.68
C LEU A 81 -1.19 3.80 -7.45
N VAL A 82 0.07 3.45 -7.66
CA VAL A 82 0.48 2.26 -8.45
C VAL A 82 1.02 1.11 -7.59
N MET A 83 1.27 1.37 -6.31
CA MET A 83 1.65 0.35 -5.33
C MET A 83 0.92 0.60 -4.02
N PRO A 84 0.61 -0.44 -3.22
CA PRO A 84 -0.12 -0.25 -1.98
C PRO A 84 0.71 0.61 -1.01
N LEU A 85 0.00 1.40 -0.21
CA LEU A 85 0.57 2.13 0.91
C LEU A 85 0.40 1.29 2.18
N ASP A 86 1.29 1.51 3.13
CA ASP A 86 1.34 0.85 4.44
C ASP A 86 1.51 1.98 5.46
N PHE A 87 0.50 2.14 6.32
CA PHE A 87 0.41 3.25 7.27
C PHE A 87 1.49 3.15 8.36
N GLU A 88 1.79 1.93 8.80
CA GLU A 88 2.78 1.59 9.81
C GLU A 88 4.18 2.04 9.38
N LEU A 89 4.49 1.90 8.09
CA LEU A 89 5.74 2.34 7.50
C LEU A 89 5.78 3.83 7.21
N THR A 90 4.72 4.40 6.64
CA THR A 90 4.68 5.82 6.26
C THR A 90 3.26 6.35 6.34
N ARG A 91 3.06 7.43 7.11
CA ARG A 91 1.72 8.00 7.35
C ARG A 91 1.32 9.12 6.41
N SER A 92 2.30 9.70 5.71
CA SER A 92 2.05 10.80 4.78
C SER A 92 3.18 10.95 3.79
N PHE A 93 2.83 11.39 2.59
CA PHE A 93 3.77 11.77 1.54
C PHE A 93 3.66 13.26 1.25
N MET A 94 4.81 13.88 1.02
CA MET A 94 4.91 15.25 0.52
C MET A 94 5.55 15.23 -0.86
N LEU A 95 4.72 15.23 -1.89
CA LEU A 95 5.17 15.10 -3.27
C LEU A 95 5.46 16.49 -3.84
N THR A 96 6.60 16.65 -4.49
CA THR A 96 6.87 17.79 -5.36
C THR A 96 6.69 17.34 -6.80
N VAL A 97 5.76 17.98 -7.50
CA VAL A 97 5.41 17.68 -8.88
C VAL A 97 5.83 18.84 -9.77
N GLU A 98 6.38 18.53 -10.93
CA GLU A 98 6.71 19.46 -12.00
C GLU A 98 5.91 19.09 -13.26
N ALA A 99 5.60 20.10 -14.07
CA ALA A 99 4.94 19.93 -15.35
C ALA A 99 5.69 20.75 -16.39
N GLU A 100 6.07 20.06 -17.45
CA GLU A 100 6.74 20.63 -18.62
C GLU A 100 5.89 20.37 -19.85
N ASN A 101 6.21 21.00 -20.98
CA ASN A 101 5.64 20.59 -22.26
C ASN A 101 6.38 19.37 -22.81
N GLU A 102 5.75 18.66 -23.75
CA GLU A 102 6.38 17.53 -24.44
C GLU A 102 7.64 17.94 -25.23
N VAL A 103 7.71 19.21 -25.67
CA VAL A 103 8.89 19.78 -26.33
C VAL A 103 9.54 20.89 -25.50
N PRO A 104 10.88 21.05 -25.58
CA PRO A 104 11.59 22.10 -24.84
C PRO A 104 11.11 23.50 -25.20
N LEU A 105 11.14 24.40 -24.21
CA LEU A 105 10.88 25.83 -24.40
C LEU A 105 11.83 26.45 -25.43
N ALA A 106 11.34 27.43 -26.18
CA ALA A 106 12.17 28.20 -27.09
C ALA A 106 13.33 28.91 -26.35
N ARG A 107 14.44 29.11 -27.07
CA ARG A 107 15.66 29.72 -26.50
C ARG A 107 15.36 31.08 -25.88
N GLY A 108 15.85 31.28 -24.66
CA GLY A 108 15.68 32.53 -23.91
C GLY A 108 14.43 32.58 -23.03
N ILE A 109 13.61 31.52 -23.04
CA ILE A 109 12.50 31.32 -22.11
C ILE A 109 12.96 30.32 -21.04
N HIS A 110 12.72 30.66 -19.78
CA HIS A 110 13.07 29.81 -18.64
C HIS A 110 11.80 29.28 -17.98
N LEU A 111 11.87 28.06 -17.46
CA LEU A 111 10.77 27.48 -16.68
C LEU A 111 10.48 28.39 -15.47
N PRO A 112 9.23 28.85 -15.30
CA PRO A 112 8.85 29.61 -14.13
C PRO A 112 8.80 28.70 -12.90
N ARG A 113 9.02 29.26 -11.71
CA ARG A 113 8.82 28.52 -10.45
C ARG A 113 7.38 27.99 -10.29
N GLN A 114 6.41 28.60 -10.96
CA GLN A 114 5.02 28.18 -10.97
C GLN A 114 4.76 26.91 -11.82
N SER A 115 5.79 26.30 -12.41
CA SER A 115 5.72 24.96 -13.02
C SER A 115 5.93 23.83 -12.01
N THR A 116 6.04 24.16 -10.71
CA THR A 116 6.13 23.17 -9.62
C THR A 116 5.00 23.35 -8.62
N ALA A 117 4.63 22.26 -7.94
CA ALA A 117 3.62 22.26 -6.90
C ALA A 117 3.90 21.18 -5.86
N THR A 118 3.29 21.36 -4.69
CA THR A 118 3.41 20.41 -3.58
C THR A 118 2.05 19.77 -3.29
N ILE A 119 2.03 18.45 -3.15
CA ILE A 119 0.82 17.67 -2.86
C ILE A 119 1.02 16.92 -1.55
N SER A 120 0.09 17.12 -0.61
CA SER A 120 0.04 16.38 0.65
C SER A 120 -0.88 15.19 0.53
N VAL A 121 -0.32 13.98 0.66
CA VAL A 121 -1.10 12.74 0.72
C VAL A 121 -1.03 12.24 2.16
N ARG A 122 -2.18 12.15 2.83
CA ARG A 122 -2.30 11.55 4.16
C ARG A 122 -2.85 10.14 4.02
N ILE A 123 -2.22 9.21 4.72
CA ILE A 123 -2.66 7.82 4.75
C ILE A 123 -3.58 7.64 5.95
N LEU A 124 -4.73 7.04 5.69
CA LEU A 124 -5.71 6.65 6.68
C LEU A 124 -5.50 5.18 6.99
N ASP A 125 -5.17 4.96 8.25
CA ASP A 125 -5.01 3.65 8.89
C ASP A 125 -6.31 2.82 8.74
N ILE A 126 -6.17 1.55 8.35
CA ILE A 126 -7.21 0.53 8.38
C ILE A 126 -6.71 -0.62 9.21
N ASN A 127 -7.51 -1.02 10.21
CA ASN A 127 -7.26 -2.20 11.02
C ASN A 127 -6.94 -3.46 10.18
N GLU A 128 -5.73 -3.95 10.28
CA GLU A 128 -5.27 -5.19 9.67
C GLU A 128 -5.48 -6.38 10.62
N SER A 129 -5.61 -7.59 10.06
CA SER A 129 -5.81 -8.79 10.89
C SER A 129 -4.48 -9.40 11.32
N PRO A 130 -4.37 -9.91 12.57
CA PRO A 130 -3.18 -10.64 13.01
C PRO A 130 -2.86 -11.83 12.11
N ALA A 131 -1.58 -11.96 11.74
CA ALA A 131 -1.10 -13.02 10.87
C ALA A 131 -0.07 -13.92 11.59
N PHE A 132 -0.20 -15.23 11.38
CA PHE A 132 0.80 -16.20 11.81
C PHE A 132 1.96 -16.29 10.81
N SER A 133 3.20 -16.29 11.29
CA SER A 133 4.39 -16.49 10.46
C SER A 133 5.42 -17.36 11.20
N PRO A 134 5.78 -18.56 10.70
CA PRO A 134 5.30 -19.18 9.46
C PRO A 134 3.87 -19.75 9.57
N ASN A 135 3.16 -19.81 8.45
CA ASN A 135 1.86 -20.49 8.32
C ASN A 135 1.82 -21.31 7.01
N PRO A 136 1.74 -22.65 7.04
CA PRO A 136 1.58 -23.50 8.24
C PRO A 136 2.87 -23.67 9.04
N GLN A 137 2.74 -23.84 10.36
CA GLN A 137 3.86 -24.23 11.24
C GLN A 137 3.84 -25.74 11.48
N SER A 138 4.95 -26.42 11.18
CA SER A 138 5.13 -27.85 11.46
C SER A 138 6.05 -28.05 12.65
N ILE A 139 5.67 -28.91 13.59
CA ILE A 139 6.50 -29.33 14.72
C ILE A 139 6.64 -30.85 14.72
N LYS A 140 7.81 -31.36 15.13
CA LYS A 140 8.04 -32.79 15.35
C LYS A 140 7.90 -33.07 16.84
N LEU A 141 7.06 -34.04 17.18
CA LEU A 141 6.79 -34.43 18.56
C LEU A 141 6.89 -35.95 18.68
N GLU A 142 7.27 -36.41 19.86
CA GLU A 142 7.11 -37.82 20.23
C GLU A 142 5.68 -38.05 20.70
N GLU A 143 5.15 -39.24 20.43
CA GLU A 143 3.89 -39.67 21.01
C GLU A 143 4.05 -40.00 22.50
N GLY A 144 2.94 -40.24 23.21
CA GLY A 144 3.00 -40.59 24.63
C GLY A 144 3.24 -39.40 25.57
N LEU A 145 3.31 -38.17 25.05
CA LEU A 145 3.37 -36.97 25.88
C LEU A 145 2.16 -36.91 26.82
N PRO A 146 2.35 -36.72 28.14
CA PRO A 146 1.25 -36.65 29.08
C PRO A 146 0.42 -35.37 28.84
N ALA A 147 -0.82 -35.38 29.30
CA ALA A 147 -1.64 -34.17 29.33
C ALA A 147 -0.97 -33.08 30.17
N GLY A 148 -1.09 -31.82 29.74
CA GLY A 148 -0.46 -30.64 30.31
C GLY A 148 0.94 -30.33 29.75
N SER A 149 1.43 -31.07 28.76
CA SER A 149 2.75 -30.83 28.17
C SER A 149 2.69 -29.65 27.21
N LEU A 150 3.51 -28.61 27.45
CA LEU A 150 3.68 -27.49 26.52
C LEU A 150 4.46 -27.96 25.29
N LEU A 151 3.90 -27.77 24.09
CA LEU A 151 4.48 -28.21 22.82
C LEU A 151 5.28 -27.10 22.14
N THR A 152 4.66 -25.94 22.00
CA THR A 152 5.23 -24.76 21.35
C THR A 152 4.41 -23.53 21.70
N THR A 153 4.87 -22.36 21.30
CA THR A 153 4.07 -21.13 21.31
C THR A 153 3.86 -20.69 19.87
N PHE A 154 2.60 -20.49 19.48
CA PHE A 154 2.22 -20.03 18.17
C PHE A 154 1.60 -18.64 18.28
N THR A 155 2.40 -17.62 18.01
CA THR A 155 1.99 -16.22 18.11
C THR A 155 1.69 -15.64 16.73
N ALA A 156 0.61 -14.88 16.64
CA ALA A 156 0.32 -14.04 15.49
C ALA A 156 0.83 -12.63 15.76
N GLN A 157 1.27 -11.97 14.70
CA GLN A 157 1.68 -10.57 14.74
C GLN A 157 0.59 -9.74 14.09
N ASP A 158 0.16 -8.72 14.81
CA ASP A 158 -0.74 -7.69 14.33
C ASP A 158 0.10 -6.57 13.71
N PRO A 159 -0.11 -6.23 12.42
CA PRO A 159 0.60 -5.13 11.79
C PRO A 159 0.34 -3.78 12.45
N ASP A 160 -0.84 -3.55 13.05
CA ASP A 160 -1.33 -2.24 13.50
C ASP A 160 -0.61 -1.73 14.77
N TYR A 161 0.69 -1.40 14.65
CA TYR A 161 1.55 -1.03 15.79
C TYR A 161 1.07 0.21 16.55
N PHE A 162 0.32 1.08 15.87
CA PHE A 162 -0.15 2.34 16.45
C PHE A 162 -1.53 2.24 17.08
N MET A 163 -2.24 1.15 16.83
CA MET A 163 -3.45 0.80 17.56
C MET A 163 -3.08 -0.06 18.77
N ARG A 164 -3.65 0.23 19.94
CA ARG A 164 -3.45 -0.61 21.12
C ARG A 164 -4.34 -1.85 21.02
N GLN A 165 -3.88 -2.84 20.28
CA GLN A 165 -4.60 -4.09 20.05
C GLN A 165 -4.06 -5.23 20.92
N SER A 166 -4.93 -6.19 21.20
CA SER A 166 -4.61 -7.43 21.91
C SER A 166 -5.08 -8.61 21.07
N VAL A 167 -4.12 -9.41 20.63
CA VAL A 167 -4.39 -10.65 19.90
C VAL A 167 -4.94 -11.71 20.85
N ARG A 168 -5.99 -12.39 20.42
CA ARG A 168 -6.64 -13.51 21.11
C ARG A 168 -6.58 -14.75 20.26
N TYR A 169 -6.28 -15.88 20.90
CA TYR A 169 -6.11 -17.16 20.21
C TYR A 169 -7.26 -18.11 20.52
N THR A 170 -7.77 -18.79 19.48
CA THR A 170 -8.85 -19.78 19.62
C THR A 170 -8.57 -21.02 18.79
N LYS A 171 -9.10 -22.17 19.23
CA LYS A 171 -9.01 -23.44 18.52
C LYS A 171 -10.21 -23.61 17.59
N MET A 172 -9.95 -23.75 16.29
CA MET A 172 -10.98 -23.86 15.25
C MET A 172 -11.22 -25.31 14.82
N TYR A 173 -10.15 -26.09 14.66
CA TYR A 173 -10.25 -27.48 14.22
C TYR A 173 -9.22 -28.33 14.94
N ASP A 174 -9.70 -29.35 15.63
CA ASP A 174 -8.90 -30.34 16.35
C ASP A 174 -9.72 -31.64 16.41
N PRO A 175 -9.50 -32.61 15.49
CA PRO A 175 -10.41 -33.73 15.31
C PRO A 175 -10.37 -34.75 16.45
N ALA A 176 -9.27 -34.82 17.20
CA ALA A 176 -9.15 -35.71 18.35
C ALA A 176 -9.30 -34.98 19.69
N ASN A 177 -9.42 -33.66 19.66
CA ASN A 177 -9.45 -32.79 20.83
C ASN A 177 -8.25 -33.05 21.75
N TRP A 178 -7.05 -33.09 21.17
CA TRP A 178 -5.81 -33.40 21.92
C TRP A 178 -5.04 -32.17 22.34
N LEU A 179 -5.26 -31.03 21.69
CA LEU A 179 -4.51 -29.81 21.93
C LEU A 179 -5.41 -28.71 22.48
N GLU A 180 -4.82 -27.81 23.25
CA GLU A 180 -5.42 -26.52 23.58
C GLU A 180 -4.44 -25.39 23.27
N ILE A 181 -4.97 -24.19 23.11
CA ILE A 181 -4.16 -22.97 22.94
C ILE A 181 -4.52 -21.97 24.03
N ASP A 182 -3.50 -21.37 24.64
CA ASP A 182 -3.68 -20.29 25.59
C ASP A 182 -4.19 -19.03 24.88
N LEU A 183 -5.32 -18.51 25.37
CA LEU A 183 -6.05 -17.38 24.79
C LEU A 183 -5.21 -16.09 24.68
N VAL A 184 -4.19 -15.93 25.53
CA VAL A 184 -3.41 -14.68 25.67
C VAL A 184 -2.03 -14.80 25.03
N ASN A 185 -1.31 -15.88 25.32
CA ASN A 185 0.09 -16.02 24.92
C ASN A 185 0.31 -16.96 23.72
N GLY A 186 -0.73 -17.65 23.24
CA GLY A 186 -0.63 -18.55 22.08
C GLY A 186 0.14 -19.86 22.37
N GLY A 187 0.38 -20.19 23.65
CA GLY A 187 0.99 -21.43 24.06
C GLY A 187 0.10 -22.63 23.75
N ILE A 188 0.62 -23.61 23.02
CA ILE A 188 -0.11 -24.83 22.66
C ILE A 188 0.34 -25.96 23.57
N SER A 189 -0.61 -26.61 24.24
CA SER A 189 -0.34 -27.73 25.14
C SER A 189 -1.25 -28.92 24.88
N THR A 190 -0.86 -30.10 25.38
CA THR A 190 -1.65 -31.32 25.27
C THR A 190 -2.74 -31.36 26.34
N ILE A 191 -3.95 -31.79 25.98
CA ILE A 191 -5.03 -32.12 26.94
C ILE A 191 -5.31 -33.62 27.03
N ALA A 192 -4.69 -34.40 26.13
CA ALA A 192 -4.71 -35.85 26.10
C ALA A 192 -3.35 -36.39 25.66
N VAL A 193 -3.14 -37.70 25.83
CA VAL A 193 -1.93 -38.37 25.34
C VAL A 193 -2.00 -38.44 23.81
N LEU A 194 -0.94 -37.97 23.15
CA LEU A 194 -0.80 -38.05 21.69
C LEU A 194 -0.54 -39.50 21.30
N ASP A 195 -1.27 -39.98 20.30
CA ASP A 195 -1.21 -41.36 19.81
C ASP A 195 -0.99 -41.36 18.30
N ARG A 196 0.15 -41.86 17.83
CA ARG A 196 0.46 -41.85 16.40
C ARG A 196 -0.39 -42.84 15.61
N GLU A 197 -0.84 -43.93 16.23
CA GLU A 197 -1.63 -44.98 15.59
C GLU A 197 -3.14 -44.63 15.47
N SER A 198 -3.54 -43.47 16.00
CA SER A 198 -4.91 -42.98 15.95
C SER A 198 -5.42 -42.74 14.52
N PRO A 199 -6.72 -42.99 14.25
CA PRO A 199 -7.33 -42.72 12.94
C PRO A 199 -7.34 -41.24 12.54
N TYR A 200 -7.09 -40.33 13.48
CA TYR A 200 -7.00 -38.89 13.24
C TYR A 200 -5.63 -38.46 12.69
N VAL A 201 -4.61 -39.32 12.80
CA VAL A 201 -3.27 -39.11 12.24
C VAL A 201 -3.24 -39.68 10.82
N LYS A 202 -2.93 -38.84 9.83
CA LYS A 202 -2.86 -39.24 8.41
C LYS A 202 -1.49 -38.91 7.84
N ASN A 203 -0.86 -39.89 7.20
CA ASN A 203 0.49 -39.74 6.62
C ASN A 203 1.55 -39.25 7.64
N ASN A 204 1.43 -39.66 8.90
CA ASN A 204 2.22 -39.16 10.05
C ASN A 204 2.05 -37.66 10.36
N PHE A 205 0.94 -37.05 9.92
CA PHE A 205 0.56 -35.68 10.26
C PHE A 205 -0.74 -35.66 11.05
N TYR A 206 -0.76 -34.79 12.04
CA TYR A 206 -1.94 -34.42 12.80
C TYR A 206 -2.18 -32.93 12.60
N ASN A 207 -3.28 -32.58 11.96
CA ASN A 207 -3.56 -31.20 11.55
C ASN A 207 -4.53 -30.54 12.53
N VAL A 208 -4.13 -29.38 13.02
CA VAL A 208 -4.91 -28.55 13.94
C VAL A 208 -4.92 -27.13 13.42
N THR A 209 -6.07 -26.47 13.49
CA THR A 209 -6.23 -25.08 13.05
C THR A 209 -6.55 -24.22 14.25
N PHE A 210 -5.74 -23.18 14.43
CA PHE A 210 -5.97 -22.12 15.40
C PHE A 210 -6.26 -20.81 14.65
N MET A 211 -7.00 -19.92 15.30
CA MET A 211 -7.30 -18.58 14.79
C MET A 211 -6.74 -17.55 15.77
N ALA A 212 -6.20 -16.47 15.21
CA ALA A 212 -5.89 -15.25 15.93
C ALA A 212 -6.91 -14.19 15.52
N SER A 213 -7.37 -13.40 16.47
CA SER A 213 -8.22 -12.24 16.24
C SER A 213 -7.78 -11.11 17.17
N ASP A 214 -7.73 -9.90 16.65
CA ASP A 214 -7.63 -8.72 17.49
C ASP A 214 -8.98 -8.40 18.16
N ASN A 215 -9.00 -7.32 18.93
CA ASN A 215 -10.11 -6.87 19.76
C ASN A 215 -10.81 -5.63 19.22
N VAL A 216 -10.56 -5.25 17.96
CA VAL A 216 -11.27 -4.15 17.32
C VAL A 216 -12.50 -4.72 16.61
N LEU A 217 -13.66 -4.10 16.83
CA LEU A 217 -14.86 -4.44 16.07
C LEU A 217 -14.64 -3.99 14.62
N GLN A 218 -14.58 -4.96 13.70
CA GLN A 218 -14.58 -4.74 12.24
C GLN A 218 -15.78 -3.90 11.78
#